data_AF-A0AAV8W6S9-F1
#
_entry.id   AF-A0AAV8W6S9-F1
#
_cell.length_a   1.000
_cell.length_b   1.000
_cell.length_c   1.000
_cell.angle_alpha   90.00
_cell.angle_beta   90.00
_cell.angle_gamma   90.00
#
_symmetry.space_group_name_H-M   'P 1'
#
loop_
_entity.id
_entity.type
_entity.pdbx_description
1 polymer ?
#
loop_
_entity_poly.entity_id
_entity_poly.type
_entity_poly.pdbx_seq_one_letter_code
_entity_poly.pdbx_strand_id
1 'polypeptide(L)'
;MIFFNRRRKIDDFRVPTMYGKSLTLVGEVKYLGVTLDNGEDYQEISGNHVAAKECLRLRKNYSISFPSREQWKQEGYNMFPPRSLVCYTSYKNEYSGAGIYLENSGVQQSYSLGSYATVFQADVFAILMVAQREDVKNCTEERIFICSDSQVALRAISSPRTRSMLVQECGDALESLARQKEVGLVWVPGHMGIPGNERADQLARLGSGEPPQGPELILGISRGSINGALSRWAYRRLGLSWRMNTGCGQAHNFLNGPDMSKTVWLLNLGRRALNQMVGILTGHCRLRRHLHLLGIEKSPL
;
A
#
# COMPACT_ATOMS: atom_id res chain seq x y z
N MET A 1 17.39 4.10 -38.97
CA MET A 1 16.95 4.14 -37.55
C MET A 1 16.49 5.56 -37.28
N ILE A 2 15.18 5.79 -37.16
CA ILE A 2 14.60 7.13 -37.05
C ILE A 2 14.12 7.31 -35.60
N PHE A 3 14.65 8.31 -34.90
CA PHE A 3 14.18 8.73 -33.58
C PHE A 3 13.13 9.83 -33.75
N PHE A 4 11.96 9.67 -33.14
CA PHE A 4 10.97 10.73 -33.03
C PHE A 4 11.08 11.38 -31.64
N ASN A 5 11.52 12.64 -31.59
CA ASN A 5 11.38 13.49 -30.41
C ASN A 5 10.34 14.58 -30.73
N ARG A 6 9.10 14.40 -30.25
CA ARG A 6 8.10 15.47 -30.22
C ARG A 6 7.85 15.81 -28.76
N ARG A 7 8.54 16.84 -28.25
CA ARG A 7 8.10 17.57 -27.06
C ARG A 7 6.70 18.11 -27.35
N ARG A 8 5.68 17.63 -26.65
CA ARG A 8 4.40 18.35 -26.57
C ARG A 8 4.68 19.67 -25.84
N LYS A 9 4.34 20.80 -26.47
CA LYS A 9 4.11 22.04 -25.73
C LYS A 9 3.00 21.73 -24.72
N ILE A 10 3.28 21.92 -23.43
CA ILE A 10 2.24 21.95 -22.41
C ILE A 10 1.56 23.30 -22.62
N ASP A 11 0.24 23.29 -22.84
CA ASP A 11 -0.53 24.52 -22.98
C ASP A 11 -0.44 25.33 -21.67
N ASP A 12 -0.51 26.66 -21.79
CA ASP A 12 -0.46 27.55 -20.62
C ASP A 12 -1.53 27.15 -19.59
N PHE A 13 -1.12 27.16 -18.31
CA PHE A 13 -1.99 26.79 -17.20
C PHE A 13 -3.28 27.61 -17.23
N ARG A 14 -4.42 26.93 -17.37
CA ARG A 14 -5.75 27.54 -17.27
C ARG A 14 -6.32 27.28 -15.89
N VAL A 15 -6.71 28.35 -15.20
CA VAL A 15 -7.38 28.28 -13.91
C VAL A 15 -8.66 27.43 -14.05
N PRO A 16 -8.85 26.37 -13.23
CA PRO A 16 -10.01 25.51 -13.36
C PRO A 16 -11.30 26.28 -13.04
N THR A 17 -12.36 26.01 -13.80
CA THR A 17 -13.70 26.55 -13.57
C THR A 17 -14.62 25.47 -13.01
N MET A 18 -15.38 25.77 -11.97
CA MET A 18 -16.47 24.93 -11.46
C MET A 18 -17.80 25.67 -11.64
N TYR A 19 -18.79 25.05 -12.27
CA TYR A 19 -20.12 25.64 -12.56
C TYR A 19 -20.07 27.03 -13.22
N GLY A 20 -19.15 27.23 -14.17
CA GLY A 20 -19.01 28.49 -14.89
C GLY A 20 -18.32 29.61 -14.10
N LYS A 21 -17.85 29.35 -12.87
CA LYS A 21 -17.04 30.29 -12.08
C LYS A 21 -15.59 29.82 -12.01
N SER A 22 -14.66 30.71 -12.31
CA SER A 22 -13.22 30.45 -12.17
C SER A 22 -12.86 30.31 -10.70
N LEU A 23 -12.16 29.23 -10.35
CA LEU A 23 -11.71 28.99 -8.98
C LEU A 23 -10.52 29.90 -8.65
N THR A 24 -10.61 30.68 -7.57
CA THR A 24 -9.47 31.45 -7.08
C THR A 24 -8.48 30.50 -6.42
N LEU A 25 -7.23 30.47 -6.92
CA LEU A 25 -6.15 29.74 -6.26
C LEU A 25 -5.80 30.52 -4.97
N VAL A 26 -6.10 29.94 -3.81
CA VAL A 26 -5.70 30.50 -2.52
C VAL A 26 -4.29 29.99 -2.21
N GLY A 27 -3.37 30.90 -1.89
CA GLY A 27 -1.99 30.57 -1.53
C GLY A 27 -1.83 29.84 -0.19
N GLU A 28 -2.93 29.68 0.55
CA GLU A 28 -3.02 29.01 1.84
C GLU A 28 -4.12 27.95 1.79
N VAL A 29 -3.78 26.72 2.18
CA VAL A 29 -4.74 25.61 2.33
C VAL A 29 -4.76 25.21 3.80
N LYS A 30 -5.92 25.33 4.45
CA LYS A 30 -6.12 24.81 5.81
C LYS A 30 -6.48 23.33 5.75
N TYR A 31 -5.61 22.46 6.27
CA TYR A 31 -5.93 21.07 6.59
C TYR A 31 -5.64 20.85 8.08
N LEU A 32 -6.63 20.34 8.83
CA LEU A 32 -6.45 19.81 10.20
C LEU A 32 -5.69 20.72 11.18
N GLY A 33 -5.95 22.03 11.16
CA GLY A 33 -5.54 22.93 12.26
C GLY A 33 -4.06 23.31 12.32
N VAL A 34 -3.26 23.09 11.29
CA VAL A 34 -1.88 23.61 11.21
C VAL A 34 -1.86 24.88 10.37
N THR A 35 -1.35 25.96 10.95
CA THR A 35 -1.04 27.22 10.25
C THR A 35 0.42 27.16 9.85
N LEU A 36 0.73 27.22 8.54
CA LEU A 36 2.09 27.37 8.06
C LEU A 36 2.38 28.87 7.99
N ASP A 37 3.09 29.40 9.00
CA ASP A 37 3.48 30.81 9.03
C ASP A 37 4.55 31.12 7.97
N ASN A 38 4.44 32.33 7.42
CA ASN A 38 5.32 32.91 6.41
C ASN A 38 6.63 33.41 7.04
N GLY A 39 7.77 32.95 6.50
CA GLY A 39 9.12 33.38 6.86
C GLY A 39 9.65 32.60 8.08
N GLU A 40 10.81 31.95 8.07
CA GLU A 40 12.05 32.22 7.36
C GLU A 40 12.77 30.89 6.99
N ASP A 41 13.78 30.98 6.13
CA ASP A 41 14.65 29.92 5.63
C ASP A 41 14.14 29.00 4.51
N TYR A 42 13.93 29.62 3.35
CA TYR A 42 14.12 28.95 2.06
C TYR A 42 15.61 28.69 1.80
N GLN A 43 16.10 27.51 2.18
CA GLN A 43 17.31 26.94 1.58
C GLN A 43 16.91 25.91 0.52
N GLU A 44 17.11 26.32 -0.74
CA GLU A 44 17.17 25.54 -1.99
C GLU A 44 16.23 24.33 -2.13
N ILE A 45 15.03 24.58 -2.67
CA ILE A 45 14.26 23.55 -3.38
C ILE A 45 14.89 23.34 -4.77
N SER A 46 16.00 22.62 -4.81
CA SER A 46 16.48 22.00 -6.04
C SER A 46 15.82 20.62 -6.22
N GLY A 47 14.83 20.57 -7.11
CA GLY A 47 14.58 19.43 -8.00
C GLY A 47 14.50 17.99 -7.44
N ASN A 48 14.13 17.77 -6.18
CA ASN A 48 13.94 16.42 -5.64
C ASN A 48 12.49 16.23 -5.21
N HIS A 49 11.83 15.24 -5.83
CA HIS A 49 10.61 14.62 -5.32
C HIS A 49 10.70 14.51 -3.80
N VAL A 50 9.64 14.91 -3.07
CA VAL A 50 9.50 14.67 -1.63
C VAL A 50 9.39 13.17 -1.40
N ALA A 51 10.52 12.48 -1.49
CA ALA A 51 10.68 11.14 -0.99
C ALA A 51 10.59 11.26 0.53
N ALA A 52 9.66 10.52 1.14
CA ALA A 52 9.59 10.43 2.59
C ALA A 52 11.00 10.16 3.14
N LYS A 53 11.53 11.14 3.90
CA LYS A 53 12.88 11.09 4.45
C LYS A 53 12.96 9.84 5.32
N GLU A 54 13.98 9.03 5.08
CA GLU A 54 14.18 7.79 5.84
C GLU A 54 14.36 8.13 7.33
N CYS A 55 13.49 7.58 8.17
CA CYS A 55 13.59 7.76 9.62
C CYS A 55 14.35 6.59 10.23
N LEU A 56 15.26 6.90 11.15
CA LEU A 56 16.08 5.96 11.89
C LEU A 56 15.70 6.00 13.38
N ARG A 57 15.29 4.87 13.96
CA ARG A 57 14.99 4.68 15.38
C ARG A 57 15.71 3.48 15.95
N LEU A 58 16.86 3.74 16.57
CA LEU A 58 17.75 2.70 17.08
C LEU A 58 17.34 2.20 18.48
N ARG A 59 16.70 3.05 19.28
CA ARG A 59 16.19 2.72 20.60
C ARG A 59 14.68 2.89 20.61
N LYS A 60 13.99 1.97 21.28
CA LYS A 60 12.55 1.97 21.46
C LYS A 60 12.23 1.74 22.93
N ASN A 61 11.31 2.51 23.49
CA ASN A 61 10.91 2.38 24.89
C ASN A 61 9.74 1.40 25.10
N TYR A 62 9.28 0.75 24.03
CA TYR A 62 8.30 -0.32 24.06
C TYR A 62 8.93 -1.65 23.62
N SER A 63 8.37 -2.75 24.12
CA SER A 63 8.80 -4.11 23.77
C SER A 63 7.96 -4.67 22.63
N ILE A 64 8.51 -5.65 21.90
CA ILE A 64 7.77 -6.39 20.88
C ILE A 64 8.07 -7.87 21.05
N SER A 65 7.04 -8.71 21.13
CA SER A 65 7.17 -10.16 21.24
C SER A 65 6.44 -10.88 20.11
N PHE A 66 6.98 -12.04 19.73
CA PHE A 66 6.39 -12.94 18.73
C PHE A 66 6.23 -14.35 19.31
N PRO A 67 5.30 -14.56 20.26
CA PRO A 67 5.08 -15.89 20.83
C PRO A 67 4.66 -16.88 19.75
N SER A 68 5.08 -18.14 19.84
CA SER A 68 4.66 -19.18 18.89
C SER A 68 3.20 -19.57 19.11
N ARG A 69 2.60 -20.29 18.15
CA ARG A 69 1.24 -20.84 18.29
C ARG A 69 1.16 -21.81 19.46
N GLU A 70 2.22 -22.56 19.72
CA GLU A 70 2.33 -23.50 20.82
C GLU A 70 2.37 -22.77 22.17
N GLN A 71 3.12 -21.67 22.26
CA GLN A 71 3.14 -20.83 23.45
C GLN A 71 1.75 -20.24 23.74
N TRP A 72 1.03 -19.77 22.71
CA TRP A 72 -0.36 -19.33 22.85
C TRP A 72 -1.30 -20.44 23.35
N LYS A 73 -1.06 -21.69 22.98
CA LYS A 73 -1.86 -22.84 23.48
C LYS A 73 -1.54 -23.21 24.92
N GLN A 74 -0.28 -23.06 25.33
CA GLN A 74 0.20 -23.44 26.67
C GLN A 74 -0.09 -22.36 27.71
N GLU A 75 0.29 -21.12 27.41
CA GLU A 75 0.22 -20.00 28.34
C GLU A 75 -1.05 -19.19 28.15
N GLY A 76 -1.53 -19.05 26.90
CA GLY A 76 -2.75 -18.30 26.58
C GLY A 76 -2.74 -16.90 27.20
N TYR A 77 -3.81 -16.58 27.93
CA TYR A 77 -3.94 -15.30 28.62
C TYR A 77 -2.97 -15.11 29.81
N ASN A 78 -2.33 -16.17 30.30
CA ASN A 78 -1.35 -16.08 31.38
C ASN A 78 -0.05 -15.37 30.95
N MET A 79 0.14 -15.14 29.65
CA MET A 79 1.25 -14.32 29.12
C MET A 79 1.17 -12.86 29.56
N PHE A 80 -0.02 -12.38 29.92
CA PHE A 80 -0.22 -11.01 30.35
C PHE A 80 -0.26 -10.95 31.88
N PRO A 81 0.60 -10.15 32.52
CA PRO A 81 0.50 -9.91 33.95
C PRO A 81 -0.88 -9.38 34.34
N PRO A 82 -1.36 -9.66 35.56
CA PRO A 82 -2.58 -9.06 36.08
C PRO A 82 -2.50 -7.53 36.03
N ARG A 83 -3.66 -6.86 35.83
CA ARG A 83 -3.78 -5.39 35.69
C ARG A 83 -3.04 -4.82 34.47
N SER A 84 -3.02 -5.56 33.37
CA SER A 84 -2.56 -5.06 32.08
C SER A 84 -3.74 -4.79 31.16
N LEU A 85 -3.69 -3.70 30.40
CA LEU A 85 -4.70 -3.41 29.39
C LEU A 85 -4.35 -4.13 28.09
N VAL A 86 -5.20 -5.06 27.64
CA VAL A 86 -4.99 -5.81 26.39
C VAL A 86 -5.87 -5.23 25.27
N CYS A 87 -5.25 -4.84 24.16
CA CYS A 87 -5.91 -4.24 23.01
C CYS A 87 -5.72 -5.11 21.76
N TYR A 88 -6.77 -5.44 21.02
CA TYR A 88 -6.69 -6.26 19.80
C TYR A 88 -7.00 -5.46 18.54
N THR A 89 -6.30 -5.73 17.42
CA THR A 89 -6.46 -5.02 16.13
C THR A 89 -6.62 -5.96 14.93
N SER A 90 -7.45 -5.61 13.92
CA SER A 90 -7.67 -6.42 12.69
C SER A 90 -8.12 -5.63 11.45
N TYR A 91 -8.20 -6.26 10.25
CA TYR A 91 -8.56 -5.66 8.93
C TYR A 91 -9.44 -6.54 7.98
N LYS A 92 -10.03 -5.94 6.92
CA LYS A 92 -10.70 -6.64 5.77
C LYS A 92 -10.52 -5.90 4.42
N ASN A 93 -10.73 -6.60 3.28
CA ASN A 93 -10.25 -6.20 1.93
C ASN A 93 -11.29 -5.73 0.88
N GLU A 94 -12.59 -6.02 1.02
CA GLU A 94 -13.57 -5.56 0.01
C GLU A 94 -13.87 -4.05 0.13
N TYR A 95 -13.66 -3.54 1.34
CA TYR A 95 -13.53 -2.15 1.76
C TYR A 95 -12.58 -2.18 2.97
N SER A 96 -11.69 -1.21 3.10
CA SER A 96 -10.68 -1.27 4.16
C SER A 96 -11.29 -0.83 5.49
N GLY A 97 -11.18 -1.66 6.51
CA GLY A 97 -11.64 -1.35 7.87
C GLY A 97 -10.59 -1.72 8.91
N ALA A 98 -10.63 -1.06 10.07
CA ALA A 98 -9.82 -1.39 11.23
C ALA A 98 -10.72 -1.58 12.45
N GLY A 99 -10.41 -2.59 13.28
CA GLY A 99 -11.12 -2.88 14.52
C GLY A 99 -10.22 -2.73 15.73
N ILE A 100 -10.75 -2.23 16.84
CA ILE A 100 -10.05 -2.14 18.13
C ILE A 100 -10.95 -2.67 19.24
N TYR A 101 -10.44 -3.62 20.01
CA TYR A 101 -11.11 -4.12 21.21
C TYR A 101 -10.21 -4.00 22.43
N LEU A 102 -10.65 -3.29 23.47
CA LEU A 102 -9.97 -3.18 24.76
C LEU A 102 -10.65 -4.12 25.76
N GLU A 103 -9.97 -5.21 26.12
CA GLU A 103 -10.59 -6.32 26.86
C GLU A 103 -11.03 -5.90 28.27
N ASN A 104 -10.19 -5.15 28.99
CA ASN A 104 -10.45 -4.78 30.38
C ASN A 104 -11.59 -3.77 30.55
N SER A 105 -11.73 -2.84 29.60
CA SER A 105 -12.76 -1.79 29.65
C SER A 105 -14.01 -2.15 28.85
N GLY A 106 -13.94 -3.21 28.03
CA GLY A 106 -15.01 -3.61 27.11
C GLY A 106 -15.21 -2.64 25.94
N VAL A 107 -14.31 -1.65 25.77
CA VAL A 107 -14.42 -0.63 24.73
C VAL A 107 -14.18 -1.25 23.36
N GLN A 108 -15.00 -0.84 22.40
CA GLN A 108 -15.01 -1.39 21.05
C GLN A 108 -15.11 -0.27 20.04
N GLN A 109 -14.27 -0.31 19.02
CA GLN A 109 -14.25 0.71 17.99
C GLN A 109 -14.02 0.08 16.63
N SER A 110 -14.84 0.47 15.66
CA SER A 110 -14.65 0.22 14.24
C SER A 110 -14.24 1.51 13.54
N TYR A 111 -13.41 1.39 12.51
CA TYR A 111 -13.03 2.47 11.61
C TYR A 111 -13.22 2.01 10.16
N SER A 112 -13.87 2.84 9.35
CA SER A 112 -13.84 2.72 7.89
C SER A 112 -12.62 3.50 7.37
N LEU A 113 -11.78 2.86 6.56
CA LEU A 113 -10.54 3.41 6.00
C LEU A 113 -10.65 3.70 4.49
N GLY A 114 -11.87 3.60 3.95
CA GLY A 114 -12.16 3.81 2.53
C GLY A 114 -11.58 2.72 1.63
N SER A 115 -11.46 3.02 0.33
CA SER A 115 -11.15 2.01 -0.70
C SER A 115 -9.67 1.85 -1.04
N TYR A 116 -8.80 2.71 -0.52
CA TYR A 116 -7.39 2.80 -0.96
C TYR A 116 -6.38 2.33 0.09
N ALA A 117 -6.81 2.16 1.34
CA ALA A 117 -5.93 1.69 2.41
C ALA A 117 -5.55 0.22 2.17
N THR A 118 -4.26 -0.10 2.25
CA THR A 118 -3.81 -1.49 2.20
C THR A 118 -4.01 -2.19 3.54
N VAL A 119 -4.04 -3.53 3.52
CA VAL A 119 -3.96 -4.40 4.71
C VAL A 119 -2.94 -3.90 5.73
N PHE A 120 -1.70 -3.72 5.27
CA PHE A 120 -0.59 -3.28 6.10
C PHE A 120 -0.87 -1.90 6.74
N GLN A 121 -1.50 -0.99 6.01
CA GLN A 121 -1.83 0.33 6.54
C GLN A 121 -2.94 0.26 7.58
N ALA A 122 -3.95 -0.58 7.37
CA ALA A 122 -5.02 -0.78 8.35
C ALA A 122 -4.49 -1.32 9.68
N ASP A 123 -3.57 -2.29 9.64
CA ASP A 123 -2.96 -2.87 10.84
C ASP A 123 -2.14 -1.85 11.63
N VAL A 124 -1.27 -1.08 10.95
CA VAL A 124 -0.47 -0.04 11.60
C VAL A 124 -1.36 1.08 12.12
N PHE A 125 -2.41 1.45 11.38
CA PHE A 125 -3.39 2.45 11.81
C PHE A 125 -4.12 2.03 13.08
N ALA A 126 -4.55 0.76 13.18
CA ALA A 126 -5.23 0.29 14.36
C ALA A 126 -4.33 0.38 15.62
N ILE A 127 -3.05 0.02 15.51
CA ILE A 127 -2.07 0.18 16.60
C ILE A 127 -1.87 1.66 16.95
N LEU A 128 -1.74 2.52 15.94
CA LEU A 128 -1.63 3.97 16.13
C LEU A 128 -2.83 4.53 16.91
N MET A 129 -4.05 4.13 16.52
CA MET A 129 -5.26 4.58 17.19
C MET A 129 -5.29 4.14 18.66
N VAL A 130 -4.91 2.90 18.98
CA VAL A 130 -4.76 2.47 20.38
C VAL A 130 -3.75 3.34 21.12
N ALA A 131 -2.59 3.60 20.54
CA ALA A 131 -1.54 4.38 21.19
C ALA A 131 -1.93 5.86 21.43
N GLN A 132 -2.81 6.42 20.59
CA GLN A 132 -3.25 7.81 20.70
C GLN A 132 -4.46 8.03 21.61
N ARG A 133 -5.15 6.95 21.99
CA ARG A 133 -6.40 7.02 22.78
C ARG A 133 -6.20 7.57 24.19
N GLU A 134 -7.06 8.50 24.58
CA GLU A 134 -6.99 9.13 25.92
C GLU A 134 -7.40 8.18 27.04
N ASP A 135 -8.35 7.27 26.81
CA ASP A 135 -8.73 6.23 27.76
C ASP A 135 -7.61 5.20 27.98
N VAL A 136 -6.73 5.01 26.98
CA VAL A 136 -5.52 4.18 27.09
C VAL A 136 -4.41 4.91 27.84
N LYS A 137 -4.16 6.18 27.53
CA LYS A 137 -3.12 6.97 28.22
C LYS A 137 -3.43 7.18 29.71
N ASN A 138 -4.69 7.47 30.02
CA ASN A 138 -5.15 7.82 31.36
C ASN A 138 -5.70 6.62 32.15
N CYS A 139 -5.54 5.39 31.65
CA CYS A 139 -5.98 4.20 32.36
C CYS A 139 -5.23 4.01 33.69
N THR A 140 -5.78 3.20 34.60
CA THR A 140 -5.14 2.92 35.90
C THR A 140 -4.02 1.89 35.80
N GLU A 141 -4.02 1.09 34.74
CA GLU A 141 -3.06 0.03 34.45
C GLU A 141 -1.70 0.62 34.10
N GLU A 142 -0.62 0.11 34.71
CA GLU A 142 0.75 0.53 34.40
C GLU A 142 1.28 -0.14 33.12
N ARG A 143 0.75 -1.32 32.79
CA ARG A 143 1.16 -2.13 31.64
C ARG A 143 0.09 -2.15 30.57
N ILE A 144 0.50 -1.95 29.32
CA ILE A 144 -0.38 -1.93 28.15
C ILE A 144 0.18 -2.90 27.11
N PHE A 145 -0.60 -3.91 26.76
CA PHE A 145 -0.28 -4.85 25.70
C PHE A 145 -1.18 -4.62 24.49
N ILE A 146 -0.56 -4.33 23.34
CA ILE A 146 -1.27 -4.18 22.07
C ILE A 146 -1.00 -5.42 21.22
N CYS A 147 -2.04 -6.22 21.05
CA CYS A 147 -2.08 -7.47 20.32
C CYS A 147 -2.50 -7.26 18.86
N SER A 148 -1.70 -7.79 17.94
CA SER A 148 -2.00 -7.75 16.50
C SER A 148 -1.63 -9.08 15.85
N ASP A 149 -2.46 -9.57 14.93
CA ASP A 149 -2.16 -10.77 14.15
C ASP A 149 -1.24 -10.52 12.95
N SER A 150 -0.95 -9.24 12.68
CA SER A 150 -0.11 -8.80 11.58
C SER A 150 1.36 -8.74 11.96
N GLN A 151 2.08 -9.84 11.72
CA GLN A 151 3.55 -9.84 11.88
C GLN A 151 4.22 -8.78 11.02
N VAL A 152 3.66 -8.46 9.85
CA VAL A 152 4.22 -7.45 8.94
C VAL A 152 4.16 -6.06 9.57
N ALA A 153 3.02 -5.69 10.17
CA ALA A 153 2.88 -4.42 10.89
C ALA A 153 3.84 -4.33 12.08
N LEU A 154 3.86 -5.37 12.93
CA LEU A 154 4.74 -5.43 14.10
C LEU A 154 6.22 -5.35 13.72
N ARG A 155 6.65 -6.06 12.66
CA ARG A 155 8.03 -6.00 12.16
C ARG A 155 8.37 -4.65 11.52
N ALA A 156 7.41 -4.00 10.86
CA ALA A 156 7.64 -2.68 10.29
C ALA A 156 7.82 -1.62 11.39
N ILE A 157 7.02 -1.69 12.45
CA ILE A 157 7.15 -0.84 13.64
C ILE A 157 8.45 -1.17 14.37
N SER A 158 8.81 -2.46 14.51
CA SER A 158 10.05 -2.89 15.16
C SER A 158 11.31 -2.49 14.39
N SER A 159 11.20 -2.29 13.07
CA SER A 159 12.33 -1.94 12.22
C SER A 159 13.01 -0.66 12.73
N PRO A 160 14.34 -0.61 12.78
CA PRO A 160 15.05 0.63 13.09
C PRO A 160 14.98 1.63 11.95
N ARG A 161 14.49 1.23 10.77
CA ARG A 161 14.40 2.08 9.59
C ARG A 161 13.01 2.01 8.97
N THR A 162 12.45 3.17 8.64
CA THR A 162 11.18 3.22 7.90
C THR A 162 11.10 4.45 6.99
N ARG A 163 10.47 4.26 5.84
CA ARG A 163 10.09 5.33 4.90
C ARG A 163 8.58 5.58 4.89
N SER A 164 7.82 4.86 5.72
CA SER A 164 6.37 5.02 5.83
C SER A 164 6.07 6.04 6.93
N MET A 165 5.43 7.16 6.57
CA MET A 165 5.00 8.18 7.53
C MET A 165 4.04 7.61 8.58
N LEU A 166 3.09 6.76 8.17
CA LEU A 166 2.17 6.08 9.09
C LEU A 166 2.91 5.23 10.14
N VAL A 167 4.00 4.54 9.75
CA VAL A 167 4.81 3.75 10.70
C VAL A 167 5.61 4.68 11.62
N GLN A 168 6.07 5.83 11.12
CA GLN A 168 6.74 6.83 11.94
C GLN A 168 5.77 7.40 12.97
N GLU A 169 4.59 7.86 12.56
CA GLU A 169 3.54 8.37 13.44
C GLU A 169 3.13 7.34 14.51
N CYS A 170 2.92 6.08 14.10
CA CYS A 170 2.63 4.97 15.01
C CYS A 170 3.74 4.79 16.04
N GLY A 171 5.01 4.77 15.60
CA GLY A 171 6.15 4.70 16.49
C GLY A 171 6.21 5.88 17.47
N ASP A 172 5.88 7.11 17.05
CA ASP A 172 5.94 8.30 17.91
C ASP A 172 4.84 8.27 18.97
N ALA A 173 3.65 7.82 18.59
CA ALA A 173 2.55 7.61 19.53
C ALA A 173 2.92 6.55 20.57
N LEU A 174 3.51 5.43 20.15
CA LEU A 174 3.98 4.37 21.05
C LEU A 174 5.07 4.86 21.99
N GLU A 175 6.04 5.64 21.50
CA GLU A 175 7.07 6.26 22.33
C GLU A 175 6.47 7.23 23.35
N SER A 176 5.49 8.03 22.95
CA SER A 176 4.79 8.93 23.86
C SER A 176 4.06 8.17 24.96
N LEU A 177 3.39 7.07 24.62
CA LEU A 177 2.70 6.21 25.57
C LEU A 177 3.71 5.52 26.52
N ALA A 178 4.83 5.04 25.97
CA ALA A 178 5.89 4.36 26.72
C ALA A 178 6.64 5.26 27.73
N ARG A 179 6.48 6.59 27.66
CA ARG A 179 7.01 7.50 28.69
C ARG A 179 6.24 7.41 30.01
N GLN A 180 4.99 6.94 29.97
CA GLN A 180 4.08 6.92 31.12
C GLN A 180 3.72 5.50 31.54
N LYS A 181 3.82 4.54 30.61
CA LYS A 181 3.30 3.17 30.75
C LYS A 181 4.35 2.19 30.24
N GLU A 182 4.35 0.98 30.77
CA GLU A 182 5.10 -0.14 30.19
C GLU A 182 4.32 -0.69 28.98
N VAL A 183 4.83 -0.47 27.77
CA VAL A 183 4.13 -0.83 26.53
C VAL A 183 4.77 -2.07 25.89
N GLY A 184 3.95 -3.06 25.58
CA GLY A 184 4.35 -4.25 24.82
C GLY A 184 3.46 -4.46 23.59
N LEU A 185 4.07 -4.66 22.43
CA LEU A 185 3.37 -5.16 21.25
C LEU A 185 3.51 -6.68 21.18
N VAL A 186 2.41 -7.40 21.00
CA VAL A 186 2.41 -8.86 21.04
C VAL A 186 1.77 -9.41 19.77
N TRP A 187 2.48 -10.29 19.07
CA TRP A 187 1.87 -11.02 17.98
C TRP A 187 0.88 -12.07 18.49
N VAL A 188 -0.31 -12.11 17.91
CA VAL A 188 -1.32 -13.12 18.19
C VAL A 188 -1.63 -13.96 16.94
N PRO A 189 -1.81 -15.28 17.04
CA PRO A 189 -2.14 -16.07 15.88
C PRO A 189 -3.59 -15.82 15.46
N GLY A 190 -3.77 -15.34 14.23
CA GLY A 190 -5.10 -15.21 13.63
C GLY A 190 -5.85 -16.55 13.54
N HIS A 191 -7.18 -16.48 13.68
CA HIS A 191 -8.12 -17.60 13.53
C HIS A 191 -7.89 -18.79 14.49
N MET A 192 -7.42 -18.51 15.70
CA MET A 192 -7.16 -19.53 16.74
C MET A 192 -8.22 -19.57 17.85
N GLY A 193 -9.37 -18.90 17.71
CA GLY A 193 -10.37 -18.89 18.77
C GLY A 193 -10.09 -17.91 19.91
N ILE A 194 -9.13 -16.98 19.76
CA ILE A 194 -8.78 -16.01 20.81
C ILE A 194 -9.87 -14.94 20.88
N PRO A 195 -10.69 -14.88 21.95
CA PRO A 195 -11.89 -14.04 21.98
C PRO A 195 -11.64 -12.57 21.65
N GLY A 196 -10.58 -11.99 22.21
CA GLY A 196 -10.25 -10.58 21.95
C GLY A 196 -9.84 -10.32 20.50
N ASN A 197 -9.10 -11.24 19.88
CA ASN A 197 -8.70 -11.11 18.47
C ASN A 197 -9.91 -11.29 17.55
N GLU A 198 -10.77 -12.27 17.84
CA GLU A 198 -12.01 -12.47 17.07
C GLU A 198 -12.95 -11.27 17.16
N ARG A 199 -13.00 -10.60 18.33
CA ARG A 199 -13.78 -9.38 18.48
C ARG A 199 -13.20 -8.24 17.65
N ALA A 200 -11.89 -8.06 17.64
CA ALA A 200 -11.23 -7.09 16.76
C ALA A 200 -11.46 -7.39 15.27
N ASP A 201 -11.38 -8.65 14.85
CA ASP A 201 -11.73 -9.10 13.50
C ASP A 201 -13.16 -8.72 13.13
N GLN A 202 -14.11 -8.92 14.05
CA GLN A 202 -15.50 -8.55 13.83
C GLN A 202 -15.68 -7.03 13.68
N LEU A 203 -15.01 -6.24 14.50
CA LEU A 203 -15.05 -4.77 14.42
C LEU A 203 -14.41 -4.24 13.14
N ALA A 204 -13.33 -4.87 12.68
CA ALA A 204 -12.72 -4.54 11.40
C ALA A 204 -13.65 -4.83 10.23
N ARG A 205 -14.38 -5.95 10.28
CA ARG A 205 -15.41 -6.28 9.29
C ARG A 205 -16.56 -5.28 9.32
N LEU A 206 -16.99 -4.82 10.50
CA LEU A 206 -18.00 -3.77 10.61
C LEU A 206 -17.51 -2.46 9.98
N GLY A 207 -16.30 -2.03 10.30
CA GLY A 207 -15.70 -0.83 9.71
C GLY A 207 -15.57 -0.90 8.19
N SER A 208 -15.27 -2.08 7.62
CA SER A 208 -15.30 -2.26 6.17
C SER A 208 -16.69 -2.11 5.55
N GLY A 209 -17.76 -2.42 6.29
CA GLY A 209 -19.12 -2.29 5.78
C GLY A 209 -19.65 -0.85 5.76
N GLU A 210 -18.96 0.07 6.44
CA GLU A 210 -19.42 1.44 6.63
C GLU A 210 -18.76 2.42 5.62
N PRO A 211 -19.48 3.47 5.18
CA PRO A 211 -18.86 4.51 4.39
C PRO A 211 -17.75 5.21 5.18
N PRO A 212 -16.67 5.65 4.51
CA PRO A 212 -15.61 6.40 5.17
C PRO A 212 -16.18 7.65 5.83
N GLN A 213 -15.81 7.87 7.10
CA GLN A 213 -16.17 9.11 7.79
C GLN A 213 -15.20 10.21 7.38
N GLY A 214 -15.67 11.17 6.56
CA GLY A 214 -14.87 12.29 6.06
C GLY A 214 -14.52 12.17 4.57
N PRO A 215 -13.75 13.12 4.02
CA PRO A 215 -13.32 13.07 2.62
C PRO A 215 -12.46 11.84 2.38
N GLU A 216 -12.61 11.22 1.20
CA GLU A 216 -11.78 10.08 0.81
C GLU A 216 -10.29 10.44 0.80
N LEU A 217 -9.47 9.40 1.02
CA LEU A 217 -8.05 9.43 1.40
C LEU A 217 -7.81 9.66 2.90
N ILE A 218 -8.40 8.79 3.71
CA ILE A 218 -8.14 8.70 5.16
C ILE A 218 -6.67 8.38 5.44
N LEU A 219 -6.05 7.53 4.60
CA LEU A 219 -4.63 7.19 4.66
C LEU A 219 -3.98 7.49 3.31
N GLY A 220 -2.69 7.86 3.34
CA GLY A 220 -1.90 8.09 2.14
C GLY A 220 -1.86 6.85 1.23
N ILE A 221 -1.84 7.03 -0.09
CA ILE A 221 -1.84 5.90 -1.02
C ILE A 221 -0.45 5.25 -1.07
N SER A 222 -0.39 3.93 -0.87
CA SER A 222 0.89 3.23 -0.95
C SER A 222 1.47 3.25 -2.38
N ARG A 223 2.79 3.34 -2.51
CA ARG A 223 3.47 3.26 -3.82
C ARG A 223 3.15 1.97 -4.56
N GLY A 224 2.98 0.86 -3.84
CA GLY A 224 2.56 -0.43 -4.40
C GLY A 224 1.16 -0.35 -5.02
N SER A 225 0.22 0.31 -4.35
CA SER A 225 -1.14 0.54 -4.85
C SER A 225 -1.12 1.37 -6.14
N ILE A 226 -0.34 2.45 -6.17
CA ILE A 226 -0.17 3.32 -7.35
C ILE A 226 0.43 2.51 -8.51
N ASN A 227 1.55 1.83 -8.29
CA ASN A 227 2.20 1.02 -9.31
C ASN A 227 1.27 -0.08 -9.83
N GLY A 228 0.54 -0.76 -8.95
CA GLY A 228 -0.44 -1.78 -9.35
C GLY A 228 -1.56 -1.20 -10.20
N ALA A 229 -2.08 -0.03 -9.85
CA ALA A 229 -3.11 0.66 -10.65
C ALA A 229 -2.58 1.08 -12.02
N LEU A 230 -1.37 1.66 -12.08
CA LEU A 230 -0.71 2.03 -13.32
C LEU A 230 -0.45 0.81 -14.21
N SER A 231 0.05 -0.28 -13.65
CA SER A 231 0.25 -1.54 -14.37
C SER A 231 -1.06 -2.06 -14.93
N ARG A 232 -2.13 -2.15 -14.12
CA ARG A 232 -3.46 -2.60 -14.60
C ARG A 232 -3.98 -1.71 -15.74
N TRP A 233 -3.85 -0.40 -15.60
CA TRP A 233 -4.24 0.56 -16.63
C TRP A 233 -3.44 0.34 -17.92
N ALA A 234 -2.11 0.21 -17.82
CA ALA A 234 -1.23 -0.02 -18.97
C ALA A 234 -1.56 -1.33 -19.68
N TYR A 235 -1.76 -2.42 -18.94
CA TYR A 235 -2.17 -3.72 -19.48
C TYR A 235 -3.52 -3.65 -20.19
N ARG A 236 -4.51 -2.99 -19.58
CA ARG A 236 -5.82 -2.78 -20.21
C ARG A 236 -5.70 -1.97 -21.49
N ARG A 237 -4.90 -0.90 -21.48
CA ARG A 237 -4.68 -0.04 -22.66
C ARG A 237 -3.98 -0.79 -23.78
N LEU A 238 -2.94 -1.57 -23.46
CA LEU A 238 -2.25 -2.43 -24.42
C LEU A 238 -3.18 -3.48 -25.01
N GLY A 239 -4.00 -4.13 -24.18
CA GLY A 239 -4.98 -5.11 -24.65
C GLY A 239 -6.03 -4.52 -25.59
N LEU A 240 -6.50 -3.30 -25.32
CA LEU A 240 -7.39 -2.57 -26.23
C LEU A 240 -6.68 -2.21 -27.53
N SER A 241 -5.45 -1.68 -27.45
CA SER A 241 -4.67 -1.34 -28.63
C SER A 241 -4.37 -2.56 -29.50
N TRP A 242 -4.11 -3.72 -28.88
CA TRP A 242 -3.93 -4.99 -29.59
C TRP A 242 -5.20 -5.36 -30.36
N ARG A 243 -6.36 -5.41 -29.68
CA ARG A 243 -7.63 -5.77 -30.32
C ARG A 243 -8.07 -4.83 -31.45
N MET A 244 -7.75 -3.55 -31.34
CA MET A 244 -8.10 -2.54 -32.34
C MET A 244 -7.10 -2.45 -33.49
N ASN A 245 -5.93 -3.11 -33.38
CA ASN A 245 -4.92 -3.08 -34.43
C ASN A 245 -5.35 -3.99 -35.59
N THR A 246 -5.41 -3.42 -36.79
CA THR A 246 -5.68 -4.17 -38.03
C THR A 246 -4.41 -4.73 -38.69
N GLY A 247 -3.22 -4.30 -38.22
CA GLY A 247 -1.93 -4.83 -38.63
C GLY A 247 -1.48 -6.06 -37.83
N CYS A 248 -0.28 -6.56 -38.11
CA CYS A 248 0.35 -7.65 -37.34
C CYS A 248 -0.40 -9.00 -37.36
N GLY A 249 -1.08 -9.34 -38.46
CA GLY A 249 -1.94 -10.54 -38.55
C GLY A 249 -1.25 -11.86 -38.14
N GLN A 250 0.03 -12.05 -38.46
CA GLN A 250 0.76 -13.24 -38.00
C GLN A 250 0.89 -13.28 -36.47
N ALA A 251 1.21 -12.15 -35.85
CA ALA A 251 1.33 -12.08 -34.40
C ALA A 251 -0.03 -12.26 -33.71
N HIS A 252 -1.12 -11.79 -34.32
CA HIS A 252 -2.49 -12.04 -33.86
C HIS A 252 -2.87 -13.53 -33.83
N ASN A 253 -2.32 -14.35 -34.74
CA ASN A 253 -2.55 -15.79 -34.73
C ASN A 253 -1.87 -16.51 -33.56
N PHE A 254 -0.74 -15.97 -33.06
CA PHE A 254 0.05 -16.58 -31.98
C PHE A 254 -0.22 -15.96 -30.60
N LEU A 255 -0.66 -14.70 -30.57
CA LEU A 255 -0.81 -13.89 -29.36
C LEU A 255 -2.24 -13.34 -29.25
N ASN A 256 -2.91 -13.71 -28.15
CA ASN A 256 -4.26 -13.22 -27.82
C ASN A 256 -4.25 -11.83 -27.17
N GLY A 257 -3.07 -11.26 -26.94
CA GLY A 257 -2.87 -9.97 -26.28
C GLY A 257 -1.62 -9.97 -25.39
N PRO A 258 -1.46 -8.93 -24.55
CA PRO A 258 -0.38 -8.83 -23.58
C PRO A 258 -0.46 -9.97 -22.56
N ASP A 259 0.61 -10.75 -22.44
CA ASP A 259 0.69 -11.92 -21.57
C ASP A 259 2.03 -11.89 -20.83
N MET A 260 1.98 -11.74 -19.50
CA MET A 260 3.17 -11.62 -18.67
C MET A 260 3.98 -12.92 -18.64
N SER A 261 3.31 -14.08 -18.61
CA SER A 261 3.97 -15.38 -18.56
C SER A 261 4.77 -15.62 -19.84
N LYS A 262 4.18 -15.34 -21.00
CA LYS A 262 4.90 -15.40 -22.29
C LYS A 262 6.02 -14.38 -22.36
N THR A 263 5.82 -13.18 -21.82
CA THR A 263 6.86 -12.13 -21.78
C THR A 263 8.06 -12.59 -20.97
N VAL A 264 7.83 -13.09 -19.75
CA VAL A 264 8.89 -13.62 -18.87
C VAL A 264 9.60 -14.80 -19.53
N TRP A 265 8.85 -15.72 -20.14
CA TRP A 265 9.43 -16.86 -20.86
C TRP A 265 10.34 -16.40 -22.02
N LEU A 266 9.88 -15.47 -22.86
CA LEU A 266 10.68 -14.90 -23.95
C LEU A 266 11.94 -14.20 -23.43
N LEU A 267 11.83 -13.40 -22.37
CA LEU A 267 12.96 -12.66 -21.81
C LEU A 267 14.01 -13.57 -21.16
N ASN A 268 13.62 -14.77 -20.72
CA ASN A 268 14.54 -15.77 -20.19
C ASN A 268 15.26 -16.58 -21.29
N LEU A 269 14.88 -16.43 -22.57
CA LEU A 269 15.59 -17.07 -23.67
C LEU A 269 16.94 -16.39 -23.94
N GLY A 270 17.94 -17.19 -24.33
CA GLY A 270 19.18 -16.66 -24.87
C GLY A 270 18.95 -15.83 -26.14
N ARG A 271 19.79 -14.82 -26.38
CA ARG A 271 19.63 -13.82 -27.45
C ARG A 271 19.30 -14.41 -28.83
N ARG A 272 19.94 -15.52 -29.22
CA ARG A 272 19.69 -16.18 -30.52
C ARG A 272 18.28 -16.77 -30.61
N ALA A 273 17.86 -17.50 -29.56
CA ALA A 273 16.54 -18.10 -29.49
C ALA A 273 15.44 -17.03 -29.41
N LEU A 274 15.65 -15.97 -28.63
CA LEU A 274 14.73 -14.83 -28.56
C LEU A 274 14.54 -14.18 -29.94
N ASN A 275 15.62 -13.89 -30.66
CA ASN A 275 15.54 -13.30 -32.00
C ASN A 275 14.77 -14.19 -32.99
N GLN A 276 15.01 -15.50 -32.97
CA GLN A 276 14.27 -16.45 -33.79
C GLN A 276 12.79 -16.43 -33.44
N MET A 277 12.46 -16.46 -32.15
CA MET A 277 11.08 -16.51 -31.68
C MET A 277 10.32 -15.22 -32.00
N VAL A 278 10.94 -14.05 -31.81
CA VAL A 278 10.37 -12.76 -32.23
C VAL A 278 10.15 -12.73 -33.75
N GLY A 279 11.09 -13.25 -34.54
CA GLY A 279 10.93 -13.37 -35.99
C GLY A 279 9.76 -14.26 -36.40
N ILE A 280 9.59 -15.41 -35.73
CA ILE A 280 8.45 -16.32 -35.96
C ILE A 280 7.13 -15.66 -35.55
N LEU A 281 7.07 -15.05 -34.37
CA LEU A 281 5.85 -14.41 -33.86
C LEU A 281 5.42 -13.22 -34.73
N THR A 282 6.36 -12.41 -35.19
CA THR A 282 6.06 -11.21 -35.99
C THR A 282 5.98 -11.47 -37.49
N GLY A 283 6.42 -12.64 -37.97
CA GLY A 283 6.51 -12.95 -39.40
C GLY A 283 7.74 -12.38 -40.11
N HIS A 284 8.71 -11.84 -39.36
CA HIS A 284 9.99 -11.35 -39.86
C HIS A 284 11.09 -12.41 -39.68
N CYS A 285 10.89 -13.56 -40.32
CA CYS A 285 11.85 -14.67 -40.30
C CYS A 285 12.09 -15.18 -41.72
N ARG A 286 13.15 -15.97 -41.93
CA ARG A 286 13.55 -16.47 -43.27
C ARG A 286 12.63 -17.58 -43.84
N LEU A 287 11.34 -17.52 -43.56
CA LEU A 287 10.33 -18.40 -44.16
C LEU A 287 9.93 -17.85 -45.54
N ARG A 288 9.53 -18.74 -46.45
CA ARG A 288 9.17 -18.40 -47.85
C ARG A 288 8.19 -17.24 -47.95
N ARG A 289 7.15 -17.22 -47.11
CA ARG A 289 6.20 -16.10 -47.04
C ARG A 289 6.90 -14.73 -46.88
N HIS A 290 7.85 -14.61 -45.95
CA HIS A 290 8.54 -13.33 -45.71
C HIS A 290 9.55 -13.02 -46.82
N LEU A 291 10.27 -14.03 -47.31
CA LEU A 291 11.21 -13.85 -48.43
C LEU A 291 10.51 -13.46 -49.73
N HIS A 292 9.30 -13.96 -49.95
CA HIS A 292 8.43 -13.56 -51.04
C HIS A 292 7.95 -12.12 -50.90
N LEU A 293 7.54 -11.69 -49.70
CA LEU A 293 7.21 -10.30 -49.41
C LEU A 293 8.41 -9.34 -49.63
N LEU A 294 9.64 -9.83 -49.45
CA LEU A 294 10.87 -9.09 -49.75
C LEU A 294 11.29 -9.14 -51.23
N GLY A 295 10.57 -9.89 -52.08
CA GLY A 295 10.87 -10.05 -53.51
C GLY A 295 12.05 -10.98 -53.83
N ILE A 296 12.52 -11.77 -52.86
CA ILE A 296 13.64 -12.70 -53.02
C ILE A 296 13.14 -14.04 -53.58
N GLU A 297 11.99 -14.51 -53.12
CA GLU A 297 11.39 -15.79 -53.52
C GLU A 297 10.18 -15.59 -54.44
N LYS A 298 10.03 -16.49 -55.43
CA LYS A 298 8.96 -16.38 -56.44
C LYS A 298 7.57 -16.81 -55.93
N SER A 299 7.52 -17.66 -54.91
CA SER A 299 6.29 -18.21 -54.33
C SER A 299 6.24 -17.96 -52.80
N PRO A 300 5.07 -17.62 -52.24
CA PRO A 300 4.87 -17.52 -50.79
C PRO A 300 4.74 -18.88 -50.08
N LEU A 301 4.56 -19.98 -50.83
CA LEU A 301 4.47 -21.37 -50.37
C LEU A 301 5.69 -22.17 -50.79
#